data_AF-A0A7S3TS35-F1
#
_entry.id   AF-A0A7S3TS35-F1
#
_cell.length_a   1.000
_cell.length_b   1.000
_cell.length_c   1.000
_cell.angle_alpha   90.00
_cell.angle_beta   90.00
_cell.angle_gamma   90.00
#
_symmetry.space_group_name_H-M   'P 1'
#
loop_
_entity.id
_entity.type
_entity.pdbx_description
1 polymer ?
#
loop_
_entity_poly.entity_id
_entity_poly.type
_entity_poly.pdbx_seq_one_letter_code
_entity_poly.pdbx_strand_id
1 'polypeptide(L)'
;MAVAARLGANAARIHGKAGWAQRHLNDPYVKQAVRLGYRSRAAIKLVQMDAKLKVLRPGEVALDLGAAPGSWSQVLAERRMDVVALDELPMDPVAGCMFVR
;
A
#
# COMPACT_ATOMS: atom_id res chain seq x y z
N MET A 1 38.96 -29.93 36.49
CA MET A 1 38.85 -30.08 35.02
C MET A 1 37.39 -29.99 34.62
N ALA A 2 36.92 -28.80 34.22
CA ALA A 2 35.53 -28.58 33.82
C ALA A 2 35.36 -28.89 32.32
N VAL A 3 34.42 -29.78 31.99
CA VAL A 3 34.06 -30.10 30.61
C VAL A 3 33.08 -29.03 30.12
N ALA A 4 33.53 -28.22 29.15
CA ALA A 4 32.72 -27.20 28.50
C ALA A 4 31.64 -27.85 27.61
N ALA A 5 30.38 -27.49 27.86
CA ALA A 5 29.26 -27.84 26.99
C ALA A 5 29.39 -27.09 25.65
N ARG A 6 29.66 -27.83 24.57
CA ARG A 6 29.54 -27.32 23.19
C ARG A 6 28.07 -27.36 22.79
N LEU A 7 27.40 -26.21 22.81
CA LEU A 7 26.12 -26.04 22.13
C LEU A 7 26.37 -26.05 20.61
N GLY A 8 26.03 -27.15 19.96
CA GLY A 8 25.97 -27.25 18.51
C GLY A 8 24.86 -26.36 17.98
N ALA A 9 25.23 -25.34 17.22
CA ALA A 9 24.31 -24.47 16.51
C ALA A 9 23.57 -25.27 15.41
N ASN A 10 22.36 -25.72 15.72
CA ASN A 10 21.37 -26.11 14.71
C ASN A 10 20.31 -24.99 14.63
N ALA A 11 20.74 -23.83 14.14
CA ALA A 11 19.80 -22.82 13.67
C ALA A 11 19.31 -23.27 12.29
N ALA A 12 18.23 -24.05 12.28
CA ALA A 12 17.43 -24.27 11.09
C ALA A 12 17.14 -22.89 10.46
N ARG A 13 17.63 -22.71 9.25
CA ARG A 13 17.51 -21.52 8.40
C ARG A 13 16.03 -21.12 8.32
N ILE A 14 15.63 -20.10 9.08
CA ILE A 14 14.28 -19.52 9.00
C ILE A 14 14.23 -18.69 7.71
N HIS A 15 13.92 -19.33 6.58
CA HIS A 15 13.56 -18.61 5.37
C HIS A 15 12.20 -17.97 5.55
N GLY A 16 12.15 -16.63 5.62
CA GLY A 16 10.93 -15.94 5.20
C GLY A 16 10.58 -14.62 5.87
N LYS A 17 11.00 -14.35 7.12
CA LYS A 17 10.49 -13.16 7.85
C LYS A 17 11.44 -11.96 7.87
N ALA A 18 12.72 -12.16 8.17
CA ALA A 18 13.68 -11.04 8.28
C ALA A 18 13.87 -10.26 6.97
N GLY A 19 13.96 -10.97 5.83
CA GLY A 19 14.15 -10.34 4.53
C GLY A 19 12.91 -9.68 3.94
N TRP A 20 11.69 -10.04 4.36
CA TRP A 20 10.46 -9.39 3.87
C TRP A 20 10.23 -8.04 4.57
N ALA A 21 10.35 -8.00 5.89
CA ALA A 21 10.22 -6.76 6.67
C ALA A 21 11.28 -5.73 6.25
N GLN A 22 12.53 -6.16 6.07
CA GLN A 22 13.62 -5.27 5.67
C GLN A 22 13.50 -4.77 4.23
N ARG A 23 12.94 -5.56 3.32
CA ARG A 23 12.57 -5.10 1.96
C ARG A 23 11.43 -4.08 2.00
N HIS A 24 10.45 -4.26 2.88
CA HIS A 24 9.32 -3.35 3.01
C HIS A 24 9.75 -1.99 3.57
N LEU A 25 10.60 -1.98 4.61
CA LEU A 25 11.18 -0.77 5.21
C LEU A 25 12.06 0.02 4.24
N ASN A 26 12.76 -0.68 3.34
CA ASN A 26 13.64 -0.07 2.36
C ASN A 26 12.98 0.18 1.00
N ASP A 27 11.68 -0.05 0.88
CA ASP A 27 10.96 0.14 -0.37
C ASP A 27 10.88 1.65 -0.70
N PRO A 28 11.47 2.10 -1.83
CA PRO A 28 11.44 3.50 -2.22
C PRO A 28 10.01 4.01 -2.43
N TYR A 29 9.06 3.13 -2.81
CA TYR A 29 7.68 3.51 -3.04
C TYR A 29 6.90 3.71 -1.74
N VAL A 30 7.28 3.03 -0.66
CA VAL A 30 6.71 3.30 0.68
C VAL A 30 7.16 4.68 1.14
N LYS A 31 8.47 4.97 1.04
CA LYS A 31 9.01 6.30 1.37
C LYS A 31 8.39 7.40 0.52
N GLN A 32 8.19 7.13 -0.78
CA GLN A 32 7.55 8.06 -1.69
C GLN A 32 6.08 8.30 -1.34
N ALA A 33 5.31 7.25 -1.04
CA ALA A 33 3.91 7.38 -0.64
C ALA A 33 3.76 8.19 0.65
N VAL A 34 4.58 7.91 1.67
CA VAL A 34 4.60 8.69 2.92
C VAL A 34 4.92 10.16 2.66
N ARG A 35 5.95 10.44 1.85
CA ARG A 35 6.33 11.82 1.50
C ARG A 35 5.21 12.57 0.77
N LEU A 36 4.39 11.86 -0.02
CA LEU A 36 3.26 12.43 -0.76
C LEU A 36 1.94 12.42 0.04
N GLY A 37 1.92 11.88 1.27
CA GLY A 37 0.71 11.80 2.08
C GLY A 37 -0.28 10.71 1.67
N TYR A 38 0.16 9.72 0.89
CA TYR A 38 -0.67 8.58 0.51
C TYR A 38 -0.66 7.48 1.58
N ARG A 39 -1.83 6.87 1.81
CA ARG A 39 -2.02 5.82 2.83
C ARG A 39 -1.29 4.51 2.53
N SER A 40 -0.90 4.28 1.29
CA SER A 40 -0.12 3.10 0.91
C SER A 40 0.71 3.34 -0.35
N ARG A 41 1.70 2.46 -0.59
CA ARG A 41 2.49 2.45 -1.83
C ARG A 41 1.67 2.13 -3.08
N ALA A 42 0.44 1.61 -2.96
CA ALA A 42 -0.41 1.30 -4.11
C ALA A 42 -0.83 2.56 -4.88
N ALA A 43 -0.96 3.72 -4.22
CA ALA A 43 -1.22 5.00 -4.87
C ALA A 43 -0.18 5.29 -5.98
N ILE A 44 1.09 4.98 -5.72
CA ILE A 44 2.18 5.23 -6.69
C ILE A 44 1.97 4.40 -7.96
N LYS A 45 1.41 3.19 -7.85
CA LYS A 45 1.11 2.36 -9.02
C LYS A 45 0.06 3.03 -9.91
N LEU A 46 -1.02 3.53 -9.31
CA LEU A 46 -2.09 4.18 -10.06
C LEU A 46 -1.59 5.48 -10.73
N VAL A 47 -0.82 6.30 -10.01
CA VAL A 47 -0.19 7.51 -10.56
C VAL A 47 0.72 7.17 -11.76
N GLN A 48 1.53 6.11 -11.66
CA GLN A 48 2.39 5.67 -12.76
C GLN A 48 1.62 5.10 -13.95
N MET A 49 0.53 4.37 -13.70
CA MET A 49 -0.36 3.86 -14.74
C MET A 49 -1.03 5.00 -15.48
N ASP A 50 -1.61 5.96 -14.75
CA ASP A 50 -2.23 7.16 -15.32
C ASP A 50 -1.22 7.99 -16.12
N ALA A 51 0.02 8.14 -15.63
CA ALA A 51 1.06 8.86 -16.36
C ALA A 51 1.32 8.28 -17.76
N LYS A 52 1.23 6.95 -17.91
CA LYS A 52 1.47 6.22 -19.18
C LYS A 52 0.23 6.10 -20.05
N LEU A 53 -0.91 5.80 -19.46
CA LEU A 53 -2.13 5.39 -20.17
C LEU A 53 -3.17 6.51 -20.27
N LYS A 54 -3.04 7.58 -19.47
CA LYS A 54 -3.99 8.72 -19.42
C LYS A 54 -5.44 8.28 -19.21
N VAL A 55 -5.64 7.34 -18.28
CA VAL A 55 -6.94 6.70 -18.04
C VAL A 55 -7.81 7.44 -17.04
N LEU A 56 -7.25 8.33 -16.22
CA LEU A 56 -8.01 9.09 -15.23
C LEU A 56 -8.39 10.44 -15.81
N ARG A 57 -9.69 10.67 -16.01
CA ARG A 57 -10.21 11.92 -16.55
C ARG A 57 -11.07 12.64 -15.51
N PRO A 58 -10.81 13.94 -15.25
CA PRO A 58 -11.63 14.73 -14.35
C PRO A 58 -13.12 14.71 -14.71
N GLY A 59 -13.99 14.66 -13.71
CA GLY A 59 -15.45 14.64 -13.88
C GLY A 59 -16.06 13.29 -14.26
N GLU A 60 -15.25 12.24 -14.47
CA GLU A 60 -15.78 10.89 -14.62
C GLU A 60 -16.01 10.22 -13.26
N VAL A 61 -16.88 9.20 -13.26
CA VAL A 61 -17.15 8.37 -12.09
C VAL A 61 -16.11 7.23 -12.03
N ALA A 62 -15.49 7.06 -10.86
CA ALA A 62 -14.57 5.97 -10.59
C ALA A 62 -15.11 5.04 -9.50
N LEU A 63 -15.05 3.73 -9.75
CA LEU A 63 -15.36 2.69 -8.77
C LEU A 63 -14.06 2.04 -8.27
N ASP A 64 -13.70 2.26 -7.00
CA ASP A 64 -12.52 1.69 -6.34
C ASP A 64 -12.94 0.41 -5.59
N LEU A 65 -12.57 -0.76 -6.10
CA LEU A 65 -12.93 -2.07 -5.54
C LEU A 65 -11.79 -2.64 -4.70
N GLY A 66 -12.08 -3.05 -3.47
CA GLY A 66 -11.03 -3.42 -2.52
C GLY A 66 -10.26 -2.18 -2.07
N ALA A 67 -11.01 -1.11 -1.77
CA ALA A 67 -10.47 0.22 -1.59
C ALA A 67 -9.61 0.37 -0.33
N ALA A 68 -9.82 -0.39 0.74
CA ALA A 68 -9.13 -0.20 2.02
C ALA A 68 -7.61 -0.40 1.85
N PRO A 69 -6.75 0.57 2.28
CA PRO A 69 -7.03 1.68 3.20
C PRO A 69 -7.41 3.02 2.54
N GLY A 70 -7.66 3.07 1.24
CA GLY A 70 -8.17 4.24 0.49
C GLY A 70 -7.14 4.94 -0.39
N SER A 71 -5.98 4.33 -0.62
CA SER A 71 -4.88 5.01 -1.33
C SER A 71 -5.11 5.25 -2.82
N TRP A 72 -5.93 4.42 -3.48
CA TRP A 72 -6.38 4.67 -4.87
C TRP A 72 -7.47 5.74 -4.88
N SER A 73 -8.44 5.64 -3.98
CA SER A 73 -9.45 6.68 -3.73
C SER A 73 -8.84 8.08 -3.54
N GLN A 74 -7.71 8.21 -2.82
CA GLN A 74 -6.99 9.50 -2.70
C GLN A 74 -6.56 10.05 -4.07
N VAL A 75 -5.93 9.21 -4.91
CA VAL A 75 -5.45 9.61 -6.24
C VAL A 75 -6.62 9.97 -7.17
N LEU A 76 -7.70 9.21 -7.12
CA LEU A 76 -8.91 9.46 -7.91
C LEU A 76 -9.58 10.79 -7.51
N ALA A 77 -9.69 11.07 -6.21
CA ALA A 77 -10.23 12.34 -5.71
C ALA A 77 -9.34 13.54 -6.09
N GLU A 78 -8.01 13.41 -6.01
CA GLU A 78 -7.07 14.43 -6.49
C GLU A 78 -7.20 14.71 -8.00
N ARG A 79 -7.64 13.72 -8.77
CA ARG A 79 -7.98 13.85 -10.19
C ARG A 79 -9.36 14.46 -10.45
N ARG A 80 -10.08 14.91 -9.40
CA ARG A 80 -11.42 15.51 -9.48
C ARG A 80 -12.42 14.58 -10.14
N MET A 81 -12.31 13.29 -9.85
CA MET A 81 -13.29 12.28 -10.24
C MET A 81 -14.33 12.11 -9.13
N ASP A 82 -15.53 11.67 -9.50
CA ASP A 82 -16.54 11.27 -8.52
C ASP A 82 -16.27 9.83 -8.09
N VAL A 83 -15.80 9.64 -6.85
CA VAL A 83 -15.29 8.34 -6.39
C VAL A 83 -16.32 7.60 -5.55
N VAL A 84 -16.64 6.38 -5.96
CA VAL A 84 -17.33 5.38 -5.14
C VAL A 84 -16.32 4.31 -4.75
N ALA A 85 -16.07 4.14 -3.45
CA ALA A 85 -15.13 3.16 -2.94
C ALA A 85 -15.88 2.04 -2.22
N LEU A 86 -15.54 0.79 -2.53
CA LEU A 86 -16.17 -0.40 -1.96
C LEU A 86 -15.14 -1.35 -1.36
N ASP A 87 -15.33 -1.72 -0.09
CA ASP A 87 -14.50 -2.71 0.59
C ASP A 87 -15.26 -3.35 1.76
N GLU A 88 -15.00 -4.63 2.03
CA GLU A 88 -15.52 -5.32 3.21
C GLU A 88 -14.88 -4.80 4.52
N LEU A 89 -13.64 -4.30 4.43
CA LEU A 89 -12.89 -3.72 5.54
C LEU A 89 -13.20 -2.23 5.70
N PRO A 90 -13.33 -1.74 6.95
CA PRO A 90 -13.49 -0.31 7.17
C PRO A 90 -12.22 0.46 6.79
N MET A 91 -12.38 1.72 6.40
CA MET A 91 -11.27 2.66 6.21
C MET A 91 -11.66 4.06 6.65
N ASP A 92 -10.65 4.88 7.00
CA ASP A 92 -10.88 6.30 7.27
C ASP A 92 -11.46 7.00 6.03
N PRO A 93 -12.34 8.00 6.19
CA PRO A 93 -12.94 8.69 5.05
C PRO A 93 -11.87 9.39 4.19
N VAL A 94 -12.07 9.40 2.88
CA VAL A 94 -11.27 10.18 1.92
C VAL A 94 -12.16 11.32 1.41
N ALA A 95 -11.66 12.55 1.47
CA ALA A 95 -12.41 13.70 0.97
C ALA A 95 -12.72 13.54 -0.54
N GLY A 96 -13.95 13.83 -0.95
CA GLY A 96 -14.39 13.64 -2.33
C GLY A 96 -14.67 12.18 -2.71
N CYS A 97 -14.77 11.28 -1.74
CA CYS A 97 -15.07 9.86 -1.96
C CYS A 97 -16.27 9.43 -1.11
N MET A 98 -17.23 8.75 -1.76
CA MET A 98 -18.30 8.03 -1.10
C MET A 98 -17.83 6.60 -0.82
N PHE A 99 -17.71 6.23 0.45
CA PHE A 99 -17.34 4.87 0.86
C PHE A 99 -18.59 4.03 1.17
N VAL A 100 -18.63 2.83 0.60
CA VAL A 100 -19.66 1.82 0.80
C VAL A 100 -18.99 0.55 1.32
N ARG A 101 -19.60 -0.05 2.34
CA ARG A 101 -19.18 -1.34 2.90
C ARG A 101 -20.13 -2.43 2.44
#